data_AF-A0A850JF94-F1
#
_entry.id   AF-A0A850JF94-F1
#
_cell.length_a   1.000
_cell.length_b   1.000
_cell.length_c   1.000
_cell.angle_alpha   90.00
_cell.angle_beta   90.00
_cell.angle_gamma   90.00
#
_symmetry.space_group_name_H-M   'P 1'
#
loop_
_entity.id
_entity.type
_entity.pdbx_description
1 polymer ?
#
loop_
_entity_poly.entity_id
_entity_poly.type
_entity_poly.pdbx_seq_one_letter_code
_entity_poly.pdbx_strand_id
1 'polypeptide(L)'
;MSPKRGDRVTVPPPDDQWDVRFGTGEAANGWDELCRLAVANSRRCLENLRSEPRSRANHQRQHRLRGDLATRGHNGRDLEQWEYEVTSGGRVRYLVDDEKRIVWLVYASPRHPKDTEG
;
A
#
# COMPACT_ATOMS: atom_id res chain seq x y z
N MET A 1 -5.11 -21.75 8.62
CA MET A 1 -6.57 -21.60 8.78
C MET A 1 -7.23 -21.96 7.46
N SER A 2 -8.27 -22.79 7.46
CA SER A 2 -9.01 -23.15 6.26
C SER A 2 -10.06 -22.06 5.93
N PRO A 3 -10.35 -21.80 4.64
CA PRO A 3 -11.38 -20.82 4.25
C PRO A 3 -12.76 -21.15 4.81
N LYS A 4 -13.53 -20.14 5.22
CA LYS A 4 -14.90 -20.26 5.74
C LYS A 4 -15.93 -19.60 4.81
N ARG A 5 -17.19 -20.00 4.96
CA ARG A 5 -18.33 -19.38 4.24
C ARG A 5 -18.39 -17.88 4.58
N GLY A 6 -18.25 -17.03 3.57
CA GLY A 6 -18.22 -15.56 3.72
C GLY A 6 -16.81 -14.96 3.63
N ASP A 7 -15.76 -15.78 3.65
CA ASP A 7 -14.40 -15.30 3.38
C ASP A 7 -14.28 -14.88 1.92
N ARG A 8 -13.50 -13.83 1.67
CA ARG A 8 -13.17 -13.43 0.31
C ARG A 8 -12.41 -14.57 -0.34
N VAL A 9 -12.89 -15.07 -1.48
CA VAL A 9 -12.10 -15.98 -2.32
C VAL A 9 -10.87 -15.18 -2.77
N THR A 10 -9.69 -15.56 -2.30
CA THR A 10 -8.44 -14.99 -2.77
C THR A 10 -7.71 -16.05 -3.57
N VAL A 11 -7.39 -15.72 -4.82
CA VAL A 11 -6.31 -16.38 -5.55
C VAL A 11 -5.10 -15.45 -5.47
N PRO A 12 -3.87 -15.99 -5.42
CA PRO A 12 -2.70 -15.18 -5.70
C PRO A 12 -2.93 -14.41 -7.00
N PRO A 13 -2.42 -13.17 -7.11
CA PRO A 13 -2.49 -12.45 -8.38
C PRO A 13 -1.82 -13.28 -9.49
N PRO A 14 -2.20 -13.08 -10.76
CA PRO A 14 -1.48 -13.69 -11.88
C PRO A 14 0.01 -13.29 -11.84
N ASP A 15 0.88 -14.09 -12.45
CA ASP A 15 2.35 -13.93 -12.38
C ASP A 15 2.86 -12.54 -12.81
N ASP A 16 2.07 -11.81 -13.61
CA ASP A 16 2.38 -10.46 -14.07
C ASP A 16 2.00 -9.35 -13.08
N GLN A 17 1.30 -9.67 -11.99
CA GLN A 17 0.83 -8.70 -11.00
C GLN A 17 1.54 -8.86 -9.65
N TRP A 18 1.54 -7.77 -8.89
CA TRP A 18 2.04 -7.74 -7.51
C TRP A 18 0.96 -8.18 -6.53
N ASP A 19 1.35 -8.96 -5.53
CA ASP A 19 0.45 -9.30 -4.42
C ASP A 19 0.45 -8.18 -3.40
N VAL A 20 -0.71 -7.60 -3.11
CA VAL A 20 -0.83 -6.48 -2.17
C VAL A 20 -1.39 -7.01 -0.86
N ARG A 21 -0.61 -6.88 0.22
CA ARG A 21 -0.91 -7.43 1.53
C ARG A 21 -0.77 -6.36 2.62
N PHE A 22 -1.45 -6.55 3.74
CA PHE A 22 -1.23 -5.70 4.92
C PHE A 22 0.02 -6.16 5.67
N GLY A 23 0.96 -5.25 5.86
CA GLY A 23 2.16 -5.44 6.69
C GLY A 23 1.92 -5.10 8.17
N THR A 24 0.83 -4.39 8.49
CA THR A 24 0.41 -4.03 9.86
C THR A 24 -1.12 -4.05 10.01
N GLY A 25 -1.62 -4.20 11.23
CA GLY A 25 -3.06 -4.14 11.52
C GLY A 25 -3.62 -2.72 11.39
N GLU A 26 -2.82 -1.71 11.73
CA GLU A 26 -3.17 -0.30 11.59
C GLU A 26 -3.40 0.08 10.12
N ALA A 27 -2.58 -0.45 9.21
CA ALA A 27 -2.78 -0.25 7.77
C ALA A 27 -4.08 -0.88 7.28
N ALA A 28 -4.49 -2.03 7.81
CA ALA A 28 -5.77 -2.66 7.48
C ALA A 28 -6.95 -1.77 7.92
N ASN A 29 -6.94 -1.30 9.17
CA ASN A 29 -7.99 -0.40 9.69
C ASN A 29 -8.08 0.91 8.89
N GLY A 30 -6.95 1.53 8.60
CA GLY A 30 -6.90 2.77 7.81
C GLY A 30 -7.32 2.57 6.34
N TRP A 31 -7.01 1.41 5.77
CA TRP A 31 -7.49 1.04 4.44
C TRP A 31 -9.00 0.86 4.40
N ASP A 32 -9.58 0.20 5.40
CA ASP A 32 -11.04 0.06 5.51
C ASP A 32 -11.73 1.43 5.64
N GLU A 33 -11.14 2.36 6.39
CA GLU A 33 -11.63 3.74 6.47
C GLU A 33 -11.53 4.48 5.13
N LEU A 34 -10.41 4.35 4.41
CA LEU A 34 -10.26 4.87 3.06
C LEU A 34 -11.32 4.28 2.11
N CYS A 35 -11.55 2.98 2.15
CA CYS A 35 -12.59 2.33 1.33
C CYS A 35 -13.99 2.84 1.66
N ARG A 36 -14.29 3.12 2.95
CA ARG A 36 -15.58 3.68 3.37
C ARG A 36 -15.80 5.10 2.85
N LEU A 37 -14.76 5.93 2.87
CA LEU A 37 -14.85 7.35 2.53
C LEU A 37 -14.57 7.66 1.05
N ALA A 38 -13.79 6.82 0.38
CA ALA A 38 -13.20 7.11 -0.93
C ALA A 38 -13.01 5.85 -1.80
N VAL A 39 -14.02 4.96 -1.84
CA VAL A 39 -13.93 3.63 -2.51
C VAL A 39 -13.32 3.64 -3.90
N ALA A 40 -13.68 4.60 -4.77
CA ALA A 40 -13.17 4.68 -6.14
C ALA A 40 -11.67 5.01 -6.17
N ASN A 41 -11.21 5.89 -5.28
CA ASN A 41 -9.79 6.24 -5.17
C ASN A 41 -8.98 5.09 -4.56
N SER A 42 -9.50 4.43 -3.52
CA SER A 42 -8.87 3.24 -2.93
C SER A 42 -8.75 2.12 -3.95
N ARG A 43 -9.78 1.87 -4.76
CA ARG A 43 -9.71 0.88 -5.84
C ARG A 43 -8.59 1.20 -6.83
N ARG A 44 -8.50 2.44 -7.29
CA ARG A 44 -7.44 2.89 -8.21
C ARG A 44 -6.05 2.77 -7.59
N CYS A 45 -5.90 3.08 -6.31
CA CYS A 45 -4.64 2.87 -5.58
C CYS A 45 -4.26 1.39 -5.62
N LEU A 46 -5.17 0.48 -5.26
CA LEU A 46 -4.91 -0.96 -5.28
C LEU A 46 -4.53 -1.48 -6.67
N GLU A 47 -5.24 -1.04 -7.71
CA GLU A 47 -4.96 -1.41 -9.11
C GLU A 47 -3.56 -0.96 -9.54
N ASN A 48 -3.17 0.27 -9.21
CA ASN A 48 -1.83 0.77 -9.50
C ASN A 48 -0.75 -0.01 -8.76
N LEU A 49 -0.95 -0.32 -7.47
CA LEU A 49 0.02 -1.11 -6.70
C LEU A 49 0.17 -2.54 -7.22
N ARG A 50 -0.92 -3.14 -7.73
CA ARG A 50 -0.89 -4.46 -8.37
C ARG A 50 -0.17 -4.44 -9.72
N SER A 51 -0.32 -3.37 -10.48
CA SER A 51 0.27 -3.26 -11.82
C SER A 51 1.73 -2.81 -11.77
N GLU A 52 2.00 -1.68 -11.12
CA GLU A 52 3.31 -1.02 -11.12
C GLU A 52 3.50 -0.21 -9.81
N PRO A 53 3.95 -0.86 -8.72
CA PRO A 53 4.12 -0.20 -7.43
C PRO A 53 5.22 0.87 -7.43
N ARG A 54 6.03 0.96 -8.48
CA ARG A 54 7.04 2.00 -8.66
C ARG A 54 6.72 2.96 -9.80
N SER A 55 5.44 3.07 -10.17
CA SER A 55 5.05 3.89 -11.31
C SER A 55 5.53 5.33 -11.14
N ARG A 56 6.12 5.83 -12.21
CA ARG A 56 6.64 7.19 -12.32
C ARG A 56 5.71 8.10 -13.12
N ALA A 57 4.62 7.55 -13.67
CA ALA A 57 3.67 8.29 -14.51
C ALA A 57 3.01 9.46 -13.77
N ASN A 58 2.87 9.38 -12.44
CA ASN A 58 2.37 10.48 -11.62
C ASN A 58 3.21 10.67 -10.34
N HIS A 59 4.41 11.21 -10.52
CA HIS A 59 5.36 11.48 -9.43
C HIS A 59 4.82 12.33 -8.28
N GLN A 60 3.83 13.18 -8.52
CA GLN A 60 3.22 14.00 -7.47
C GLN A 60 2.40 13.14 -6.52
N ARG A 61 1.70 12.12 -7.05
CA ARG A 61 0.81 11.25 -6.28
C ARG A 61 1.43 9.91 -5.91
N GLN A 62 2.58 9.55 -6.48
CA GLN A 62 3.29 8.33 -6.15
C GLN A 62 4.80 8.56 -6.20
N HIS A 63 5.47 8.38 -5.07
CA HIS A 63 6.91 8.60 -4.99
C HIS A 63 7.56 7.78 -3.89
N ARG A 64 8.86 7.51 -4.06
CA ARG A 64 9.69 6.90 -3.03
C ARG A 64 9.95 7.91 -1.92
N LEU A 65 9.77 7.49 -0.66
CA LEU A 65 10.16 8.30 0.49
C LEU A 65 11.68 8.46 0.56
N ARG A 66 12.15 9.44 1.33
CA ARG A 66 13.56 9.84 1.43
C ARG A 66 14.01 9.93 2.88
N GLY A 67 15.32 10.04 3.09
CA GLY A 67 15.92 10.09 4.44
C GLY A 67 15.61 8.83 5.24
N ASP A 68 15.32 9.01 6.52
CA ASP A 68 15.03 7.92 7.47
C ASP A 68 13.77 7.12 7.12
N LEU A 69 12.90 7.67 6.28
CA LEU A 69 11.70 6.99 5.80
C LEU A 69 11.91 6.23 4.49
N ALA A 70 13.09 6.34 3.85
CA ALA A 70 13.34 5.74 2.53
C ALA A 70 13.27 4.21 2.53
N THR A 71 13.58 3.59 3.67
CA THR A 71 13.52 2.15 3.89
C THR A 71 12.84 1.84 5.21
N ARG A 72 12.29 0.62 5.33
CA ARG A 72 11.72 0.12 6.58
C ARG A 72 11.99 -1.37 6.71
N GLY A 73 12.41 -1.80 7.90
CA GLY A 73 12.54 -3.21 8.24
C GLY A 73 11.18 -3.92 8.23
N HIS A 74 11.08 -5.02 7.48
CA HIS A 74 9.91 -5.88 7.44
C HIS A 74 10.32 -7.33 7.18
N ASN A 75 9.88 -8.26 8.04
CA ASN A 75 10.24 -9.69 7.95
C ASN A 75 11.75 -9.95 7.82
N GLY A 76 12.57 -9.20 8.58
CA GLY A 76 14.03 -9.35 8.61
C GLY A 76 14.78 -8.73 7.43
N ARG A 77 14.11 -7.93 6.60
CA ARG A 77 14.71 -7.26 5.43
C ARG A 77 14.38 -5.77 5.46
N ASP A 78 15.33 -4.95 5.02
CA ASP A 78 15.06 -3.55 4.74
C ASP A 78 14.50 -3.41 3.33
N LEU A 79 13.26 -2.97 3.25
CA LEU A 79 12.55 -2.77 1.99
C LEU A 79 12.41 -1.27 1.74
N GLU A 80 12.49 -0.88 0.47
CA GLU A 80 12.22 0.51 0.11
C GLU A 80 10.75 0.87 0.35
N GLN A 81 10.53 2.09 0.83
CA GLN A 81 9.22 2.60 1.18
C GLN A 81 8.79 3.69 0.22
N TRP A 82 7.53 3.60 -0.19
CA TRP A 82 6.88 4.52 -1.10
C TRP A 82 5.59 5.05 -0.49
N GLU A 83 5.14 6.20 -0.99
CA GLU A 83 3.87 6.80 -0.66
C GLU A 83 3.00 6.93 -1.92
N TYR A 84 1.70 6.71 -1.74
CA TYR A 84 0.65 6.94 -2.73
C TYR A 84 -0.41 7.88 -2.15
N GLU A 85 -0.70 8.96 -2.85
CA GLU A 85 -1.77 9.90 -2.55
C GLU A 85 -3.12 9.34 -3.06
N VAL A 86 -3.94 8.84 -2.15
CA VAL A 86 -5.27 8.29 -2.48
C VAL A 86 -6.27 9.42 -2.75
N THR A 87 -6.28 10.44 -1.89
CA THR A 87 -7.02 11.71 -2.07
C THR A 87 -6.10 12.85 -1.67
N SER A 88 -6.51 14.12 -1.85
CA SER A 88 -5.68 15.26 -1.43
C SER A 88 -5.19 15.15 0.02
N GLY A 89 -6.03 14.62 0.92
CA GLY A 89 -5.66 14.32 2.31
C GLY A 89 -5.21 12.87 2.57
N GLY A 90 -5.69 11.89 1.81
CA GLY A 90 -5.47 10.48 2.11
C GLY A 90 -4.14 9.95 1.60
N ARG A 91 -3.46 9.12 2.38
CA ARG A 91 -2.18 8.50 2.03
C ARG A 91 -2.18 7.00 2.29
N VAL A 92 -1.43 6.29 1.47
CA VAL A 92 -1.01 4.90 1.69
C VAL A 92 0.50 4.86 1.59
N ARG A 93 1.18 4.29 2.59
CA ARG A 93 2.60 3.95 2.48
C ARG A 93 2.78 2.46 2.42
N TYR A 94 3.72 2.04 1.58
CA TYR A 94 3.93 0.64 1.27
C TYR A 94 5.41 0.33 1.05
N LEU A 95 5.73 -0.94 1.24
CA LEU A 95 7.05 -1.50 1.00
C LEU A 95 7.01 -2.42 -0.22
N VAL A 96 8.07 -2.43 -1.01
CA VAL A 96 8.17 -3.29 -2.19
C VAL A 96 9.17 -4.42 -1.93
N ASP A 97 8.69 -5.66 -1.97
CA ASP A 97 9.48 -6.89 -1.83
C ASP A 97 9.59 -7.59 -3.19
N ASP A 98 10.64 -7.27 -3.95
CA ASP A 98 10.86 -7.82 -5.30
C ASP A 98 10.99 -9.33 -5.32
N GLU A 99 11.65 -9.91 -4.31
CA GLU A 99 11.92 -11.35 -4.26
C GLU A 99 10.61 -12.15 -4.17
N LYS A 100 9.64 -11.65 -3.41
CA LYS A 100 8.33 -12.28 -3.25
C LYS A 100 7.27 -11.72 -4.18
N ARG A 101 7.59 -10.65 -4.91
CA ARG A 101 6.63 -9.84 -5.69
C ARG A 101 5.44 -9.37 -4.85
N ILE A 102 5.72 -8.90 -3.62
CA ILE A 102 4.70 -8.43 -2.67
C ILE A 102 4.85 -6.92 -2.42
N VAL A 103 3.71 -6.23 -2.37
CA VAL A 103 3.57 -4.87 -1.85
C VAL A 103 2.95 -4.95 -0.46
N TRP A 104 3.71 -4.54 0.56
CA TRP A 104 3.23 -4.52 1.94
C TRP A 104 2.69 -3.15 2.30
N LEU A 105 1.38 -3.00 2.48
CA LEU A 105 0.77 -1.80 3.04
C LEU A 105 1.14 -1.68 4.52
N VAL A 106 1.87 -0.63 4.88
CA VAL A 106 2.36 -0.40 6.26
C VAL A 106 1.76 0.83 6.91
N TYR A 107 1.10 1.68 6.13
CA TYR A 107 0.31 2.81 6.60
C TYR A 107 -0.83 3.08 5.62
N ALA A 108 -2.01 3.42 6.15
CA ALA A 108 -3.14 3.90 5.37
C ALA A 108 -3.93 4.88 6.24
N SER A 109 -4.39 5.99 5.66
CA SER A 109 -5.19 6.98 6.38
C SER A 109 -5.96 7.86 5.39
N PRO A 110 -7.21 8.24 5.68
CA PRO A 110 -7.92 9.28 4.93
C PRO A 110 -7.44 10.70 5.24
N ARG A 111 -6.63 10.87 6.30
CA ARG A 111 -6.02 12.14 6.73
C ARG A 111 -4.55 12.20 6.37
N HIS A 112 -4.03 13.42 6.23
CA HIS A 112 -2.62 13.63 5.94
C HIS A 112 -1.76 13.11 7.09
N PRO A 113 -0.66 12.40 6.81
CA PRO A 113 0.31 12.02 7.83
C PRO A 113 0.95 13.28 8.44
N LYS A 114 1.04 13.32 9.77
CA LYS A 114 1.65 14.45 10.48
C LYS A 114 3.19 14.47 10.39
N ASP A 115 3.78 13.33 10.06
CA ASP A 115 5.24 13.13 10.01
C ASP A 115 5.88 13.60 8.69
N THR A 116 5.06 14.06 7.74
CA THR A 116 5.52 14.74 6.52
C THR A 116 5.13 16.22 6.48
N GLU A 117 4.55 16.75 7.56
CA GLU A 117 4.32 18.19 7.75
C GLU A 117 5.65 18.84 8.20
N GLY A 118 6.53 19.09 7.23
CA GLY A 118 7.72 19.93 7.39
C GLY A 118 7.44 21.38 7.04
#